data_AF-A0A355YJC9-F1
#
_entry.id   AF-A0A355YJC9-F1
#
_cell.length_a   1.000
_cell.length_b   1.000
_cell.length_c   1.000
_cell.angle_alpha   90.00
_cell.angle_beta   90.00
_cell.angle_gamma   90.00
#
_symmetry.space_group_name_H-M   'P 1'
#
loop_
_entity.id
_entity.type
_entity.pdbx_description
1 polymer ?
#
loop_
_entity_poly.entity_id
_entity_poly.type
_entity_poly.pdbx_seq_one_letter_code
_entity_poly.pdbx_strand_id
1 'polypeptide(L)'
;MKKKILGMLALTAMLAASTLTASAETIEGEKDWSVSFTDKNKMVSNFTTADLNEIVSNMQPGDEAIFKIALTNKNSKKTDWYMTNKVLYSLEDRSINSKTGGGAYTYKLTYTDKDGEETVLFDSDTVGGERVTPAGEGLHAATNALEDFFYLDTLSKGHGGQINLKVALDGETQGNDYQNTLADLQMQFAVEMARNTPDTPTSTRTRRDPDPQPGQPQPTPAPEPGRGTSVVMTGDNSRVATMLTVSCVSGALFLILSLYGVVGRREKEKVKEARTDEMS
;
A
#
# COMPACT_ATOMS: atom_id res chain seq x y z
N MET A 1 1.64 48.67 17.44
CA MET A 1 2.68 47.88 16.73
C MET A 1 2.69 46.41 17.12
N LYS A 2 2.64 46.05 18.42
CA LYS A 2 2.65 44.65 18.90
C LYS A 2 1.54 43.74 18.30
N LYS A 3 0.32 44.25 18.16
CA LYS A 3 -0.83 43.48 17.59
C LYS A 3 -0.71 43.19 16.08
N LYS A 4 -0.01 44.04 15.32
CA LYS A 4 0.21 43.86 13.87
C LYS A 4 1.39 42.91 13.58
N ILE A 5 2.41 42.95 14.42
CA ILE A 5 3.55 42.01 14.36
C ILE A 5 3.09 40.59 14.73
N LEU A 6 2.22 40.45 15.74
CA LEU A 6 1.68 39.15 16.15
C LEU A 6 0.81 38.50 15.06
N GLY A 7 -0.03 39.28 14.37
CA GLY A 7 -0.85 38.78 13.25
C GLY A 7 -0.01 38.39 12.03
N MET A 8 1.08 39.11 11.76
CA MET A 8 1.99 38.79 10.66
C MET A 8 2.85 37.55 10.98
N LEU A 9 3.25 37.36 12.23
CA LEU A 9 3.97 36.15 12.68
C LEU A 9 3.07 34.89 12.62
N ALA A 10 1.78 35.04 12.95
CA ALA A 10 0.81 33.95 12.88
C ALA A 10 0.52 33.51 11.43
N LEU A 11 0.49 34.45 10.48
CA LEU A 11 0.29 34.15 9.05
C LEU A 11 1.51 33.43 8.45
N THR A 12 2.73 33.84 8.81
CA THR A 12 3.97 33.17 8.38
C THR A 12 4.12 31.78 9.02
N ALA A 13 3.67 31.60 10.26
CA ALA A 13 3.64 30.29 10.92
C ALA A 13 2.64 29.32 10.29
N MET A 14 1.48 29.80 9.82
CA MET A 14 0.50 28.98 9.08
C MET A 14 1.00 28.59 7.67
N LEU A 15 1.73 29.48 6.99
CA LEU A 15 2.34 29.20 5.68
C LEU A 15 3.55 28.26 5.75
N ALA A 16 4.23 28.18 6.90
CA ALA A 16 5.32 27.22 7.13
C ALA A 16 4.84 25.82 7.53
N ALA A 17 3.56 25.66 7.88
CA ALA A 17 3.00 24.40 8.41
C ALA A 17 2.39 23.48 7.35
N SER A 18 2.43 23.82 6.05
CA SER A 18 1.63 23.15 5.00
C SER A 18 2.42 22.67 3.79
N THR A 19 3.60 22.08 4.00
CA THR A 19 4.30 21.32 2.94
C THR A 19 4.84 19.98 3.45
N LEU A 20 4.10 19.27 4.29
CA LEU A 20 4.34 17.83 4.42
C LEU A 20 3.81 17.20 3.13
N THR A 21 4.72 16.88 2.21
CA THR A 21 4.43 15.98 1.10
C THR A 21 4.05 14.63 1.72
N ALA A 22 2.76 14.28 1.68
CA ALA A 22 2.33 12.92 1.97
C ALA A 22 2.92 12.04 0.87
N SER A 23 3.86 11.18 1.26
CA SER A 23 4.40 10.14 0.39
C SER A 23 3.72 8.84 0.77
N ALA A 24 3.39 8.03 -0.23
CA ALA A 24 2.99 6.64 -0.03
C ALA A 24 4.02 5.90 0.84
N GLU A 25 3.55 5.17 1.83
CA GLU A 25 4.37 4.36 2.72
C GLU A 25 4.24 2.86 2.41
N THR A 26 5.35 2.13 2.48
CA THR A 26 5.33 0.66 2.52
C THR A 26 5.32 0.22 3.98
N ILE A 27 4.22 -0.40 4.41
CA ILE A 27 4.01 -0.90 5.75
C ILE A 27 4.28 -2.41 5.73
N GLU A 28 5.35 -2.86 6.39
CA GLU A 28 5.65 -4.28 6.51
C GLU A 28 5.05 -4.87 7.79
N GLY A 29 4.52 -6.09 7.71
CA GLY A 29 4.27 -6.93 8.88
C GLY A 29 5.55 -7.30 9.63
N GLU A 30 5.41 -7.89 10.82
CA GLU A 30 6.58 -8.32 11.58
C GLU A 30 7.34 -9.41 10.81
N LYS A 31 8.67 -9.37 10.88
CA LYS A 31 9.56 -10.19 10.05
C LYS A 31 9.59 -11.66 10.44
N ASP A 32 9.16 -12.00 11.65
CA ASP A 32 9.21 -13.35 12.21
C ASP A 32 7.84 -14.05 12.24
N TRP A 33 6.83 -13.48 11.59
CA TRP A 33 5.54 -14.14 11.44
C TRP A 33 5.68 -15.53 10.82
N SER A 34 5.08 -16.50 11.48
CA SER A 34 5.24 -17.90 11.14
C SER A 34 4.04 -18.76 11.52
N VAL A 35 3.89 -19.84 10.77
CA VAL A 35 2.94 -20.91 11.03
C VAL A 35 3.68 -22.24 11.04
N SER A 36 3.57 -22.96 12.15
CA SER A 36 4.21 -24.26 12.35
C SER A 36 3.19 -25.37 12.51
N PHE A 37 3.34 -26.45 11.75
CA PHE A 37 2.66 -27.71 12.05
C PHE A 37 3.51 -28.53 13.01
N THR A 38 3.04 -28.70 14.23
CA THR A 38 3.80 -29.33 15.33
C THR A 38 3.80 -30.85 15.26
N ASP A 39 4.73 -31.47 16.00
CA ASP A 39 4.79 -32.90 16.25
C ASP A 39 3.53 -33.47 16.92
N LYS A 40 2.77 -32.63 17.63
CA LYS A 40 1.48 -32.96 18.27
C LYS A 40 0.27 -32.79 17.35
N ASN A 41 0.49 -32.70 16.04
CA ASN A 41 -0.56 -32.49 15.02
C ASN A 41 -1.38 -31.22 15.26
N LYS A 42 -0.73 -30.12 15.67
CA LYS A 42 -1.38 -28.82 15.85
C LYS A 42 -0.74 -27.76 14.96
N MET A 43 -1.57 -26.94 14.33
CA MET A 43 -1.16 -25.69 13.71
C MET A 43 -0.97 -24.63 14.80
N VAL A 44 0.19 -23.97 14.80
CA VAL A 44 0.53 -22.90 15.75
C VAL A 44 1.07 -21.72 14.95
N SER A 45 0.44 -20.55 15.13
CA SER A 45 0.90 -19.28 14.57
C SER A 45 1.38 -18.36 15.69
N ASN A 46 2.36 -17.51 15.42
CA ASN A 46 2.79 -16.45 16.35
C ASN A 46 2.14 -15.08 16.07
N PHE A 47 1.24 -15.02 15.10
CA PHE A 47 0.43 -13.84 14.78
C PHE A 47 -1.05 -14.23 14.79
N THR A 48 -1.90 -13.22 14.80
CA THR A 48 -3.35 -13.29 14.78
C THR A 48 -3.91 -12.55 13.57
N THR A 49 -5.18 -12.78 13.27
CA THR A 49 -5.91 -12.01 12.25
C THR A 49 -5.96 -10.52 12.61
N ALA A 50 -5.99 -10.16 13.91
CA ALA A 50 -6.00 -8.78 14.33
C ALA A 50 -4.70 -8.05 13.95
N ASP A 51 -3.55 -8.72 14.05
CA ASP A 51 -2.24 -8.15 13.70
C ASP A 51 -2.16 -7.81 12.20
N LEU A 52 -2.74 -8.66 11.35
CA LEU A 52 -2.88 -8.39 9.91
C LEU A 52 -3.77 -7.17 9.67
N ASN A 53 -4.94 -7.15 10.32
CA ASN A 53 -5.94 -6.13 10.11
C ASN A 53 -5.47 -4.76 10.62
N GLU A 54 -4.68 -4.70 11.68
CA GLU A 54 -4.10 -3.45 12.17
C GLU A 54 -3.26 -2.76 11.08
N ILE A 55 -2.47 -3.52 10.33
CA ILE A 55 -1.65 -2.97 9.26
C ILE A 55 -2.51 -2.53 8.08
N VAL A 56 -3.38 -3.40 7.57
CA VAL A 56 -4.20 -3.06 6.40
C VAL A 56 -5.16 -1.93 6.70
N SER A 57 -5.77 -1.93 7.89
CA SER A 57 -6.75 -0.92 8.28
C SER A 57 -6.19 0.50 8.21
N ASN A 58 -4.92 0.70 8.57
CA ASN A 58 -4.36 2.04 8.68
C ASN A 58 -3.79 2.60 7.37
N MET A 59 -3.79 1.80 6.30
CA MET A 59 -3.31 2.22 4.99
C MET A 59 -4.09 3.41 4.44
N GLN A 60 -3.36 4.40 3.94
CA GLN A 60 -3.87 5.54 3.19
C GLN A 60 -3.82 5.28 1.67
N PRO A 61 -4.54 6.07 0.85
CA PRO A 61 -4.37 6.04 -0.59
C PRO A 61 -2.90 6.20 -1.01
N GLY A 62 -2.44 5.27 -1.84
CA GLY A 62 -1.04 5.17 -2.28
C GLY A 62 -0.18 4.22 -1.44
N ASP A 63 -0.58 3.88 -0.20
CA ASP A 63 0.19 2.98 0.66
C ASP A 63 0.18 1.53 0.16
N GLU A 64 1.19 0.79 0.61
CA GLU A 64 1.36 -0.63 0.33
C GLU A 64 1.59 -1.39 1.64
N ALA A 65 0.83 -2.46 1.87
CA ALA A 65 1.10 -3.42 2.94
C ALA A 65 1.75 -4.69 2.38
N ILE A 66 2.82 -5.15 3.04
CA ILE A 66 3.53 -6.39 2.70
C ILE A 66 3.57 -7.31 3.92
N PHE A 67 3.06 -8.52 3.76
CA PHE A 67 3.10 -9.58 4.76
C PHE A 67 3.98 -10.74 4.30
N LYS A 68 4.90 -11.17 5.15
CA LYS A 68 5.80 -12.30 4.91
C LYS A 68 5.59 -13.32 6.02
N ILE A 69 5.11 -14.51 5.69
CA ILE A 69 4.75 -15.54 6.67
C ILE A 69 5.54 -16.82 6.40
N ALA A 70 6.41 -17.20 7.32
CA ALA A 70 7.19 -18.43 7.22
C ALA A 70 6.35 -19.66 7.61
N LEU A 71 6.34 -20.68 6.77
CA LEU A 71 5.71 -21.97 7.05
C LEU A 71 6.78 -22.97 7.48
N THR A 72 6.49 -23.83 8.45
CA THR A 72 7.43 -24.88 8.87
C THR A 72 6.70 -26.14 9.29
N ASN A 73 7.08 -27.28 8.71
CA ASN A 73 6.63 -28.58 9.20
C ASN A 73 7.59 -29.10 10.29
N LYS A 74 7.15 -29.09 11.56
CA LYS A 74 7.88 -29.70 12.68
C LYS A 74 7.47 -31.15 12.94
N ASN A 75 6.42 -31.62 12.28
CA ASN A 75 5.94 -32.99 12.39
C ASN A 75 6.92 -33.98 11.77
N SER A 76 6.93 -35.21 12.29
CA SER A 76 7.75 -36.29 11.74
C SER A 76 7.29 -36.77 10.35
N LYS A 77 6.03 -36.55 10.00
CA LYS A 77 5.44 -36.95 8.73
C LYS A 77 5.62 -35.85 7.69
N LYS A 78 5.71 -36.26 6.42
CA LYS A 78 5.55 -35.38 5.28
C LYS A 78 4.08 -34.91 5.24
N THR A 79 3.85 -33.64 4.93
CA THR A 79 2.51 -33.03 4.98
C THR A 79 2.27 -32.19 3.74
N ASP A 80 1.07 -32.29 3.18
CA ASP A 80 0.57 -31.41 2.13
C ASP A 80 -0.01 -30.15 2.79
N TRP A 81 0.45 -28.98 2.37
CA TRP A 81 0.05 -27.68 2.92
C TRP A 81 -0.91 -26.98 1.98
N TYR A 82 -1.91 -26.35 2.58
CA TYR A 82 -2.94 -25.59 1.89
C TYR A 82 -3.14 -24.26 2.61
N MET A 83 -3.61 -23.26 1.88
CA MET A 83 -4.04 -22.01 2.48
C MET A 83 -5.31 -21.47 1.85
N THR A 84 -5.92 -20.54 2.56
CA THR A 84 -6.92 -19.63 2.04
C THR A 84 -6.58 -18.22 2.48
N ASN A 85 -6.91 -17.26 1.62
CA ASN A 85 -6.86 -15.85 1.94
C ASN A 85 -8.19 -15.21 1.56
N LYS A 86 -8.83 -14.52 2.50
CA LYS A 86 -10.16 -13.90 2.31
C LYS A 86 -10.13 -12.45 2.75
N VAL A 87 -10.75 -11.59 1.95
CA VAL A 87 -11.14 -10.25 2.37
C VAL A 87 -12.48 -10.38 3.08
N LEU A 88 -12.54 -10.03 4.36
CA LEU A 88 -13.77 -10.10 5.16
C LEU A 88 -14.54 -8.79 5.11
N TYR A 89 -13.82 -7.68 4.99
CA TYR A 89 -14.35 -6.33 4.92
C TYR A 89 -13.41 -5.50 4.05
N SER A 90 -13.97 -4.56 3.29
CA SER A 90 -13.26 -3.64 2.40
C SER A 90 -13.92 -2.27 2.41
N LEU A 91 -13.32 -1.28 1.74
CA LEU A 91 -13.90 0.05 1.63
C LEU A 91 -15.29 0.03 0.99
N GLU A 92 -15.54 -0.90 0.07
CA GLU A 92 -16.79 -1.04 -0.67
C GLU A 92 -17.95 -1.48 0.23
N ASP A 93 -17.66 -2.16 1.35
CA ASP A 93 -18.67 -2.59 2.32
C ASP A 93 -19.17 -1.45 3.24
N ARG A 94 -18.55 -0.27 3.16
CA ARG A 94 -18.94 0.90 3.96
C ARG A 94 -20.18 1.55 3.37
N SER A 95 -21.22 1.70 4.20
CA SER A 95 -22.43 2.42 3.79
C SER A 95 -22.16 3.87 3.35
N ILE A 96 -21.17 4.55 3.94
CA ILE A 96 -20.74 5.89 3.52
C ILE A 96 -20.12 5.91 2.12
N ASN A 97 -19.52 4.80 1.69
CA ASN A 97 -18.85 4.66 0.40
C ASN A 97 -19.78 4.07 -0.67
N SER A 98 -21.04 3.77 -0.34
CA SER A 98 -22.03 3.23 -1.29
C SER A 98 -22.31 4.11 -2.52
N LYS A 99 -21.83 5.36 -2.52
CA LYS A 99 -21.99 6.34 -3.61
C LYS A 99 -20.67 6.80 -4.21
N THR A 100 -19.54 6.38 -3.63
CA THR A 100 -18.21 6.59 -4.20
C THR A 100 -17.89 5.37 -5.07
N GLY A 101 -17.28 5.55 -6.24
CA GLY A 101 -16.80 4.41 -7.02
C GLY A 101 -15.87 3.53 -6.18
N GLY A 102 -15.86 2.21 -6.43
CA GLY A 102 -14.99 1.29 -5.71
C GLY A 102 -13.51 1.66 -5.84
N GLY A 103 -12.73 1.44 -4.79
CA GLY A 103 -11.29 1.62 -4.80
C GLY A 103 -10.63 0.67 -5.81
N ALA A 104 -9.51 1.10 -6.37
CA ALA A 104 -8.63 0.24 -7.15
C ALA A 104 -7.48 -0.21 -6.27
N TYR A 105 -7.10 -1.48 -6.39
CA TYR A 105 -6.05 -2.07 -5.57
C TYR A 105 -5.09 -2.88 -6.43
N THR A 106 -3.83 -2.93 -6.01
CA THR A 106 -2.92 -3.99 -6.43
C THR A 106 -2.98 -5.11 -5.40
N TYR A 107 -3.08 -6.35 -5.86
CA TYR A 107 -3.07 -7.52 -4.99
C TYR A 107 -2.17 -8.59 -5.59
N LYS A 108 -1.16 -9.01 -4.81
CA LYS A 108 -0.23 -10.06 -5.22
C LYS A 108 -0.01 -11.04 -4.07
N LEU A 109 -0.22 -12.31 -4.35
CA LEU A 109 -0.02 -13.41 -3.42
C LEU A 109 0.93 -14.43 -4.05
N THR A 110 2.06 -14.67 -3.40
CA THR A 110 3.07 -15.65 -3.85
C THR A 110 3.47 -16.61 -2.74
N TYR A 111 3.95 -17.77 -3.15
CA TYR A 111 4.58 -18.76 -2.30
C TYR A 111 6.01 -19.01 -2.77
N THR A 112 6.98 -18.91 -1.87
CA THR A 112 8.38 -19.26 -2.13
C THR A 112 8.70 -20.57 -1.43
N ASP A 113 9.21 -21.55 -2.16
CA ASP A 113 9.58 -22.85 -1.60
C ASP A 113 10.94 -22.82 -0.87
N LYS A 114 11.37 -23.98 -0.36
CA LYS A 114 12.66 -24.13 0.33
C LYS A 114 13.89 -23.88 -0.55
N ASP A 115 13.75 -24.00 -1.86
CA ASP A 115 14.83 -23.83 -2.84
C ASP A 115 14.89 -22.37 -3.32
N GLY A 116 13.90 -21.55 -2.95
CA GLY A 116 13.80 -20.14 -3.31
C GLY A 116 12.97 -19.90 -4.57
N GLU A 117 12.32 -20.93 -5.11
CA GLU A 117 11.48 -20.80 -6.31
C GLU A 117 10.13 -20.19 -5.94
N GLU A 118 9.74 -19.13 -6.64
CA GLU A 118 8.49 -18.41 -6.42
C GLU A 118 7.37 -18.95 -7.32
N THR A 119 6.26 -19.32 -6.71
CA THR A 119 4.99 -19.61 -7.37
C THR A 119 4.03 -18.43 -7.14
N VAL A 120 3.55 -17.84 -8.24
CA VAL A 120 2.51 -16.82 -8.20
C VAL A 120 1.15 -17.50 -8.04
N LEU A 121 0.49 -17.26 -6.91
CA LEU A 121 -0.83 -17.80 -6.59
C LEU A 121 -1.93 -16.88 -7.13
N PHE A 122 -1.70 -15.56 -7.04
CA PHE A 122 -2.51 -14.54 -7.65
C PHE A 122 -1.66 -13.29 -7.90
N ASP A 123 -1.89 -12.61 -9.02
CA ASP A 123 -1.25 -11.34 -9.33
C ASP A 123 -2.21 -10.48 -10.16
N SER A 124 -2.54 -9.31 -9.65
CA SER A 124 -3.30 -8.30 -10.38
C SER A 124 -2.89 -6.91 -9.93
N ASP A 125 -2.41 -6.12 -10.89
CA ASP A 125 -2.10 -4.70 -10.70
C ASP A 125 -3.37 -3.86 -10.46
N THR A 126 -4.54 -4.36 -10.87
CA THR A 126 -5.80 -3.66 -10.71
C THR A 126 -6.92 -4.65 -10.42
N VAL A 127 -7.34 -4.71 -9.15
CA VAL A 127 -8.61 -5.30 -8.72
C VAL A 127 -9.54 -4.18 -8.26
N GLY A 128 -10.84 -4.37 -8.46
CA GLY A 128 -11.85 -3.37 -8.11
C GLY A 128 -12.00 -2.24 -9.14
N GLY A 129 -12.10 -1.01 -8.65
CA GLY A 129 -12.47 0.18 -9.40
C GLY A 129 -13.97 0.43 -9.44
N GLU A 130 -14.40 1.35 -10.32
CA GLU A 130 -15.78 1.84 -10.43
C GLU A 130 -16.80 0.77 -10.85
N ARG A 131 -16.34 -0.40 -11.32
CA ARG A 131 -17.18 -1.44 -11.89
C ARG A 131 -17.16 -2.68 -11.01
N VAL A 132 -18.35 -3.21 -10.76
CA VAL A 132 -18.51 -4.58 -10.25
C VAL A 132 -18.18 -5.57 -11.36
N THR A 133 -17.34 -6.55 -11.06
CA THR A 133 -16.99 -7.64 -11.97
C THR A 133 -17.68 -8.94 -11.55
N PRO A 134 -17.68 -10.01 -12.38
CA PRO A 134 -18.15 -11.33 -11.93
C PRO A 134 -17.36 -11.89 -10.74
N ALA A 135 -16.11 -11.44 -10.54
CA ALA A 135 -15.32 -11.80 -9.37
C ALA A 135 -15.73 -11.00 -8.11
N GLY A 136 -16.55 -9.96 -8.25
CA GLY A 136 -17.00 -9.11 -7.16
C GLY A 136 -16.63 -7.64 -7.35
N GLU A 137 -16.88 -6.88 -6.30
CA GLU A 137 -16.61 -5.44 -6.21
C GLU A 137 -15.34 -5.21 -5.38
N GLY A 138 -14.55 -4.18 -5.75
CA GLY A 138 -13.42 -3.75 -4.94
C GLY A 138 -12.37 -4.84 -4.66
N LEU A 139 -11.83 -4.80 -3.45
CA LEU A 139 -10.77 -5.73 -3.01
C LEU A 139 -11.27 -7.18 -2.89
N HIS A 140 -12.57 -7.41 -2.65
CA HIS A 140 -13.16 -8.75 -2.61
C HIS A 140 -12.93 -9.53 -3.91
N ALA A 141 -12.84 -8.84 -5.04
CA ALA A 141 -12.58 -9.46 -6.34
C ALA A 141 -11.26 -10.24 -6.38
N ALA A 142 -10.25 -9.86 -5.57
CA ALA A 142 -9.00 -10.59 -5.48
C ALA A 142 -9.18 -11.97 -4.84
N THR A 143 -9.89 -12.04 -3.71
CA THR A 143 -10.02 -13.30 -2.96
C THR A 143 -11.14 -14.19 -3.45
N ASN A 144 -12.17 -13.64 -4.10
CA ASN A 144 -13.22 -14.44 -4.74
C ASN A 144 -12.72 -15.21 -5.98
N ALA A 145 -11.61 -14.77 -6.58
CA ALA A 145 -10.95 -15.48 -7.66
C ALA A 145 -10.10 -16.66 -7.16
N LEU A 146 -9.83 -16.75 -5.85
CA LEU A 146 -9.09 -17.84 -5.23
C LEU A 146 -10.05 -18.98 -4.83
N GLU A 147 -9.54 -20.20 -4.85
CA GLU A 147 -10.25 -21.34 -4.28
C GLU A 147 -10.32 -21.22 -2.74
N ASP A 148 -11.34 -21.86 -2.14
CA ASP A 148 -11.55 -21.85 -0.69
C ASP A 148 -10.37 -22.41 0.12
N PHE A 149 -9.61 -23.37 -0.43
CA PHE A 149 -8.31 -23.81 0.07
C PHE A 149 -7.51 -24.33 -1.12
N PHE A 150 -6.39 -23.69 -1.43
CA PHE A 150 -5.51 -24.11 -2.51
C PHE A 150 -4.19 -24.64 -1.99
N TYR A 151 -3.61 -25.57 -2.75
CA TYR A 151 -2.36 -26.25 -2.40
C TYR A 151 -1.15 -25.32 -2.53
N LEU A 152 -0.20 -25.48 -1.60
CA LEU A 152 1.07 -24.76 -1.59
C LEU A 152 2.23 -25.67 -1.94
N ASP A 153 2.53 -26.63 -1.06
CA ASP A 153 3.67 -27.54 -1.18
C ASP A 153 3.50 -28.76 -0.27
N THR A 154 4.31 -29.78 -0.48
CA THR A 154 4.45 -30.93 0.38
C THR A 154 5.75 -30.85 1.17
N LEU A 155 5.65 -30.46 2.45
CA LEU A 155 6.80 -30.22 3.32
C LEU A 155 7.21 -31.45 4.13
N SER A 156 8.50 -31.80 4.09
CA SER A 156 9.13 -32.77 4.99
C SER A 156 9.44 -32.14 6.36
N LYS A 157 9.75 -32.96 7.37
CA LYS A 157 10.17 -32.48 8.69
C LYS A 157 11.34 -31.49 8.57
N GLY A 158 11.20 -30.32 9.18
CA GLY A 158 12.19 -29.26 9.20
C GLY A 158 12.21 -28.39 7.94
N HIS A 159 11.48 -28.76 6.90
CA HIS A 159 11.31 -27.93 5.71
C HIS A 159 10.17 -26.94 5.88
N GLY A 160 10.21 -25.91 5.05
CA GLY A 160 9.32 -24.77 5.08
C GLY A 160 9.24 -24.08 3.73
N GLY A 161 8.43 -23.04 3.68
CA GLY A 161 8.39 -22.07 2.61
C GLY A 161 7.89 -20.74 3.16
N GLN A 162 7.64 -19.77 2.30
CA GLN A 162 7.20 -18.44 2.70
C GLN A 162 6.03 -17.97 1.86
N ILE A 163 4.99 -17.44 2.52
CA ILE A 163 3.93 -16.69 1.85
C ILE A 163 4.30 -15.22 1.81
N ASN A 164 4.13 -14.58 0.66
CA ASN A 164 4.21 -13.14 0.51
C ASN A 164 2.87 -12.61 0.01
N LEU A 165 2.22 -11.76 0.80
CA LEU A 165 1.03 -11.04 0.39
C LEU A 165 1.36 -9.55 0.30
N LYS A 166 1.11 -8.97 -0.86
CA LYS A 166 1.14 -7.52 -1.09
C LYS A 166 -0.27 -7.04 -1.40
N VAL A 167 -0.68 -5.98 -0.71
CA VAL A 167 -1.91 -5.23 -0.99
C VAL A 167 -1.54 -3.76 -1.08
N ALA A 168 -1.93 -3.06 -2.15
CA ALA A 168 -1.73 -1.61 -2.26
C ALA A 168 -3.04 -0.95 -2.66
N LEU A 169 -3.34 0.21 -2.07
CA LEU A 169 -4.49 1.04 -2.45
C LEU A 169 -4.02 2.10 -3.44
N ASP A 170 -4.72 2.24 -4.57
CA ASP A 170 -4.40 3.27 -5.56
C ASP A 170 -4.51 4.68 -4.98
N GLY A 171 -3.56 5.56 -5.32
CA GLY A 171 -3.44 6.91 -4.77
C GLY A 171 -4.33 7.96 -5.46
N GLU A 172 -4.83 7.65 -6.66
CA GLU A 172 -5.69 8.55 -7.44
C GLU A 172 -7.16 8.53 -7.00
N THR A 173 -7.47 7.89 -5.87
CA THR A 173 -8.82 7.84 -5.31
C THR A 173 -9.27 9.26 -4.94
N GLN A 174 -10.12 9.86 -5.78
CA GLN A 174 -10.59 11.23 -5.60
C GLN A 174 -11.59 11.31 -4.44
N GLY A 175 -11.13 11.80 -3.28
CA GLY A 175 -12.02 12.15 -2.18
C GLY A 175 -11.39 11.95 -0.80
N ASN A 176 -11.80 12.78 0.16
CA ASN A 176 -11.37 12.68 1.55
C ASN A 176 -12.13 11.59 2.34
N ASP A 177 -12.89 10.74 1.66
CA ASP A 177 -13.80 9.76 2.27
C ASP A 177 -13.07 8.44 2.64
N TYR A 178 -11.83 8.29 2.18
CA TYR A 178 -10.96 7.13 2.43
C TYR A 178 -10.23 7.16 3.79
N GLN A 179 -10.57 8.08 4.70
CA GLN A 179 -9.97 8.14 6.05
C GLN A 179 -10.40 7.00 7.00
N ASN A 180 -11.00 5.92 6.49
CA ASN A 180 -11.49 4.80 7.29
C ASN A 180 -10.76 3.51 6.91
N THR A 181 -10.73 2.56 7.85
CA THR A 181 -10.08 1.24 7.73
C THR A 181 -10.07 0.65 6.31
N LEU A 182 -8.94 0.37 5.69
CA LEU A 182 -8.96 -0.14 4.30
C LEU A 182 -9.73 -1.47 4.16
N ALA A 183 -9.29 -2.49 4.89
CA ALA A 183 -9.85 -3.83 4.81
C ALA A 183 -9.52 -4.67 6.04
N ASP A 184 -10.35 -5.69 6.27
CA ASP A 184 -10.06 -6.81 7.16
C ASP A 184 -9.71 -8.03 6.32
N LEU A 185 -8.54 -8.63 6.57
CA LEU A 185 -8.06 -9.82 5.88
C LEU A 185 -8.10 -11.03 6.80
N GLN A 186 -8.23 -12.22 6.22
CA GLN A 186 -8.14 -13.46 6.95
C GLN A 186 -7.30 -14.47 6.16
N MET A 187 -6.17 -14.85 6.74
CA MET A 187 -5.31 -15.93 6.24
C MET A 187 -5.46 -17.15 7.14
N GLN A 188 -5.75 -18.31 6.54
CA GLN A 188 -5.81 -19.58 7.26
C GLN A 188 -4.99 -20.64 6.53
N PHE A 189 -4.46 -21.58 7.30
CA PHE A 189 -3.58 -22.63 6.84
C PHE A 189 -4.11 -23.99 7.28
N ALA A 190 -4.05 -24.96 6.38
CA ALA A 190 -4.43 -26.33 6.65
C ALA A 190 -3.31 -27.26 6.22
N VAL A 191 -3.25 -28.42 6.86
CA VAL A 191 -2.32 -29.49 6.49
C VAL A 191 -3.02 -30.83 6.45
N GLU A 192 -2.63 -31.63 5.48
CA GLU A 192 -2.97 -33.05 5.43
C GLU A 192 -1.69 -33.86 5.62
N MET A 193 -1.77 -34.95 6.38
CA MET A 193 -0.66 -35.89 6.41
C MET A 193 -0.57 -36.55 5.05
N ALA A 194 0.55 -36.37 4.36
CA ALA A 194 0.75 -36.97 3.05
C ALA A 194 0.56 -38.49 3.20
N ARG A 195 -0.27 -39.07 2.35
CA ARG A 195 -0.42 -40.53 2.32
C ARG A 195 0.97 -41.10 2.03
N ASN A 196 1.34 -42.19 2.72
CA ASN A 196 2.56 -42.94 2.41
C ASN A 196 2.43 -43.59 1.03
N THR A 197 2.42 -42.79 -0.03
CA THR A 197 2.64 -43.25 -1.39
C THR A 197 4.14 -43.31 -1.59
N PRO A 198 4.72 -44.47 -1.96
CA PRO A 198 6.10 -44.54 -2.40
C PRO A 198 6.32 -43.46 -3.46
N ASP A 199 7.39 -42.68 -3.34
CA ASP A 199 7.77 -41.59 -4.24
C ASP A 199 7.59 -42.04 -5.70
N THR A 200 6.48 -41.62 -6.31
CA THR A 200 6.27 -41.78 -7.74
C THR A 200 6.90 -40.54 -8.35
N PRO A 201 7.93 -40.69 -9.20
CA PRO A 201 8.61 -39.53 -9.78
C PRO A 201 7.59 -38.69 -10.54
N THR A 202 7.65 -37.39 -10.27
CA THR A 202 6.94 -36.30 -10.92
C THR A 202 6.54 -36.66 -12.36
N SER A 203 5.25 -36.92 -12.58
CA SER A 203 4.70 -36.80 -13.93
C SER A 203 4.76 -35.32 -14.27
N THR A 204 5.79 -34.95 -15.02
CA THR A 204 5.73 -33.82 -15.94
C THR A 204 4.44 -33.96 -16.74
N ARG A 205 3.41 -33.20 -16.34
CA ARG A 205 2.27 -32.92 -17.22
C ARG A 205 2.82 -32.12 -18.38
N THR A 206 3.32 -32.82 -19.38
CA THR A 206 3.32 -32.31 -20.75
C THR A 206 1.85 -32.04 -21.05
N ARG A 207 1.51 -30.75 -21.11
CA ARG A 207 0.24 -30.25 -21.67
C ARG A 207 0.07 -30.93 -23.02
N ARG A 208 -0.81 -31.93 -23.06
CA ARG A 208 -1.25 -32.53 -24.31
C ARG A 208 -2.37 -31.63 -24.78
N ASP A 209 -2.03 -30.67 -25.65
CA ASP A 209 -3.02 -29.85 -26.35
C ASP A 209 -4.02 -30.77 -27.07
N PRO A 210 -5.34 -30.58 -26.90
CA PRO A 210 -6.33 -31.23 -27.75
C PRO A 210 -6.33 -30.58 -29.15
N ASP A 211 -6.37 -31.42 -30.17
CA ASP A 211 -6.51 -31.08 -31.59
C ASP A 211 -7.76 -30.20 -31.85
N PRO A 212 -7.72 -29.14 -32.69
CA PRO A 212 -8.83 -28.21 -32.85
C PRO A 212 -9.99 -28.77 -33.68
N GLN A 213 -11.20 -28.73 -33.12
CA GLN A 213 -12.46 -28.94 -33.85
C GLN A 213 -12.76 -27.74 -34.77
N PRO A 214 -13.06 -27.92 -36.07
CA PRO A 214 -13.25 -26.80 -37.00
C PRO A 214 -14.65 -26.19 -36.86
N GLY A 215 -14.77 -24.89 -36.58
CA GLY A 215 -16.04 -24.16 -36.75
C GLY A 215 -16.40 -23.00 -35.82
N GLN A 216 -15.49 -22.41 -35.03
CA GLN A 216 -15.81 -21.22 -34.23
C GLN A 216 -14.87 -20.03 -34.54
N PRO A 217 -15.40 -18.79 -34.60
CA PRO A 217 -14.61 -17.60 -34.93
C PRO A 217 -13.56 -17.32 -33.84
N GLN A 218 -12.36 -17.05 -34.32
CA GLN A 218 -11.11 -16.94 -33.59
C GLN A 218 -11.08 -15.75 -32.62
N PRO A 219 -10.72 -15.92 -31.33
CA PRO A 219 -10.40 -14.79 -30.47
C PRO A 219 -9.07 -14.17 -30.90
N THR A 220 -9.07 -12.84 -31.04
CA THR A 220 -7.93 -12.00 -31.36
C THR A 220 -6.77 -12.22 -30.37
N PRO A 221 -5.49 -12.22 -30.79
CA PRO A 221 -4.37 -12.47 -29.88
C PRO A 221 -4.25 -11.38 -28.81
N ALA A 222 -4.00 -11.81 -27.56
CA ALA A 222 -3.59 -10.94 -26.46
C ALA A 222 -2.24 -10.27 -26.79
N PRO A 223 -1.98 -9.03 -26.34
CA PRO A 223 -0.70 -8.36 -26.61
C PRO A 223 0.44 -9.05 -25.84
N GLU A 224 1.59 -9.20 -26.50
CA GLU A 224 2.82 -9.74 -25.92
C GLU A 224 3.28 -8.96 -24.66
N PRO A 225 3.99 -9.62 -23.71
CA PRO A 225 4.57 -8.95 -22.55
C PRO A 225 5.76 -8.09 -23.00
N GLY A 226 5.44 -6.89 -23.46
CA GLY A 226 6.39 -5.87 -23.85
C GLY A 226 6.87 -5.06 -22.65
N ARG A 227 8.16 -5.23 -22.35
CA ARG A 227 9.11 -4.14 -22.05
C ARG A 227 8.97 -3.48 -20.66
N GLY A 228 9.98 -3.73 -19.83
CA GLY A 228 10.11 -3.23 -18.46
C GLY A 228 9.73 -1.75 -18.32
N THR A 229 8.87 -1.49 -17.33
CA THR A 229 8.52 -0.15 -16.90
C THR A 229 9.72 0.43 -16.17
N SER A 230 10.51 1.24 -16.90
CA SER A 230 11.31 2.29 -16.31
C SER A 230 10.48 3.03 -15.28
N VAL A 231 11.01 3.18 -14.07
CA VAL A 231 10.46 4.08 -13.04
C VAL A 231 10.12 5.41 -13.68
N VAL A 232 8.82 5.67 -13.86
CA VAL A 232 8.34 6.92 -14.43
C VAL A 232 8.36 7.94 -13.30
N MET A 233 9.38 8.79 -13.33
CA MET A 233 9.56 9.89 -12.40
C MET A 233 9.01 11.16 -13.07
N THR A 234 7.71 11.42 -12.96
CA THR A 234 7.15 12.73 -13.33
C THR A 234 7.20 13.68 -12.15
N GLY A 235 8.43 14.03 -11.75
CA GLY A 235 8.70 15.18 -10.89
C GLY A 235 9.15 16.33 -11.76
N ASP A 236 8.22 17.06 -12.38
CA ASP A 236 8.55 18.34 -13.02
C ASP A 236 8.77 19.41 -11.93
N ASN A 237 9.86 19.24 -11.17
CA ASN A 237 10.30 20.09 -10.06
C ASN A 237 10.80 21.46 -10.51
N SER A 238 10.83 21.72 -11.82
CA SER A 238 11.45 22.90 -12.42
C SER A 238 10.68 24.19 -12.09
N ARG A 239 9.34 24.12 -12.02
CA ARG A 239 8.51 25.32 -11.79
C ARG A 239 8.26 25.62 -10.32
N VAL A 240 8.14 24.59 -9.47
CA VAL A 240 7.90 24.78 -8.02
C VAL A 240 9.14 25.37 -7.34
N ALA A 241 10.34 24.84 -7.61
CA ALA A 241 11.58 25.40 -7.06
C ALA A 241 11.80 26.86 -7.50
N THR A 242 11.49 27.18 -8.76
CA THR A 242 11.58 28.53 -9.31
C THR A 242 10.58 29.48 -8.65
N MET A 243 9.31 29.06 -8.49
CA MET A 243 8.30 29.86 -7.79
C MET A 243 8.65 30.06 -6.31
N LEU A 244 9.16 29.01 -5.63
CA LEU A 244 9.61 29.10 -4.24
C LEU A 244 10.73 30.13 -4.09
N THR A 245 11.72 30.10 -5.01
CA THR A 245 12.84 31.03 -5.02
C THR A 245 12.37 32.48 -5.22
N VAL A 246 11.45 32.71 -6.18
CA VAL A 246 10.89 34.05 -6.45
C VAL A 246 10.06 34.56 -5.27
N SER A 247 9.26 33.68 -4.63
CA SER A 247 8.47 34.01 -3.45
C SER A 247 9.34 34.34 -2.23
N CYS A 248 10.45 33.62 -2.02
CA CYS A 248 11.40 33.93 -0.94
C CYS A 248 12.09 35.28 -1.15
N VAL A 249 12.53 35.57 -2.38
CA VAL A 249 13.21 36.84 -2.70
C VAL A 249 12.26 38.04 -2.56
N SER A 250 11.02 37.92 -3.07
CA SER A 250 10.01 38.97 -2.93
C SER A 250 9.57 39.17 -1.47
N GLY A 251 9.39 38.08 -0.72
CA GLY A 251 9.12 38.12 0.72
C GLY A 251 10.21 38.85 1.52
N ALA A 252 11.49 38.56 1.24
CA ALA A 252 12.62 39.23 1.88
C ALA A 252 12.66 40.73 1.54
N LEU A 253 12.40 41.11 0.28
CA LEU A 253 12.35 42.50 -0.16
C LEU A 253 11.25 43.31 0.55
N PHE A 254 10.04 42.75 0.66
CA PHE A 254 8.96 43.42 1.40
C PHE A 254 9.26 43.56 2.89
N LEU A 255 9.95 42.57 3.48
CA LEU A 255 10.35 42.62 4.88
C LEU A 255 11.38 43.74 5.12
N ILE A 256 12.39 43.88 4.26
CA ILE A 256 13.39 44.96 4.34
C ILE A 256 12.73 46.34 4.19
N LEU A 257 11.84 46.51 3.21
CA LEU A 257 11.11 47.78 3.01
C LEU A 257 10.23 48.13 4.21
N SER A 258 9.58 47.15 4.82
CA SER A 258 8.76 47.35 6.02
C SER A 258 9.59 47.82 7.22
N LEU A 259 10.79 47.26 7.40
CA LEU A 259 11.72 47.65 8.46
C LEU A 259 12.23 49.07 8.23
N TYR A 260 12.58 49.42 7.00
CA TYR A 260 13.04 50.77 6.64
C TYR A 260 11.94 51.82 6.90
N GLY A 261 10.69 51.50 6.56
CA GLY A 261 9.54 52.38 6.84
C GLY A 261 9.26 52.58 8.34
N VAL A 262 9.51 51.56 9.17
CA VAL A 262 9.33 51.65 10.64
C VAL A 262 10.46 52.45 11.28
N VAL A 263 11.71 52.25 10.85
CA VAL A 263 12.86 53.02 11.36
C VAL A 263 12.73 54.49 10.96
N GLY A 264 12.40 54.78 9.69
CA GLY A 264 12.22 56.15 9.22
C GLY A 264 11.06 56.90 9.88
N ARG A 265 10.02 56.20 10.37
CA ARG A 265 8.97 56.83 11.18
C ARG A 265 9.44 57.17 12.59
N ARG A 266 10.22 56.29 13.23
CA ARG A 266 10.77 56.52 14.57
C ARG A 266 11.73 57.70 14.61
N GLU A 267 12.54 57.88 13.57
CA GLU A 267 13.44 59.03 13.48
C GLU A 267 12.67 60.35 13.30
N LYS A 268 11.62 60.34 12.47
CA LYS A 268 10.75 61.51 12.30
C LYS A 268 9.96 61.87 13.55
N GLU A 269 9.56 60.88 14.34
CA GLU A 269 8.92 61.10 15.65
C GLU A 269 9.91 61.72 16.66
N LYS A 270 11.14 61.19 16.76
CA LYS A 270 12.18 61.73 17.64
C LYS A 270 12.60 63.16 17.31
N VAL A 271 12.73 63.49 16.02
CA VAL A 271 13.08 64.85 15.57
C VAL A 271 11.94 65.84 15.86
N LYS A 272 10.69 65.39 15.79
CA LYS A 272 9.53 66.23 16.09
C LYS A 272 9.39 66.49 17.59
N GLU A 273 9.72 65.49 18.42
CA GLU A 273 9.74 65.59 19.88
C GLU A 273 10.86 66.54 20.34
N ALA A 274 12.09 66.38 19.84
CA ALA A 274 13.22 67.26 20.14
C ALA A 274 12.99 68.74 19.74
N ARG A 275 12.27 68.99 18.65
CA ARG A 275 11.92 70.36 18.21
C ARG A 275 10.83 71.01 19.07
N THR A 276 10.03 70.21 19.78
CA THR A 276 8.96 70.72 20.66
C THR A 276 9.53 71.14 22.01
N ASP A 277 10.59 70.46 22.47
CA ASP A 277 11.30 70.80 23.72
C ASP A 277 12.16 72.08 23.62
N GLU A 278 12.66 72.44 22.43
CA GLU A 278 13.40 73.71 22.23
C GLU A 278 12.50 74.97 22.16
N MET A 279 11.18 74.81 22.08
CA MET A 279 10.21 75.92 22.01
C MET A 279 9.43 76.16 23.33
N SER A 280 9.77 75.45 24.41
CA SER A 280 9.23 75.66 25.76
C SER A 280 10.24 76.27 26.71
#